data_AF-A0A7V3C5N6-F1
#
_entry.id   AF-A0A7V3C5N6-F1
#
_cell.length_a   1.000
_cell.length_b   1.000
_cell.length_c   1.000
_cell.angle_alpha   90.00
_cell.angle_beta   90.00
_cell.angle_gamma   90.00
#
_symmetry.space_group_name_H-M   'P 1'
#
loop_
_entity.id
_entity.type
_entity.pdbx_description
1 polymer ?
#
loop_
_entity_poly.entity_id
_entity_poly.type
_entity_poly.pdbx_seq_one_letter_code
_entity_poly.pdbx_strand_id
1 'polypeptide(L)' 'ELLHRRLANKEIAALLGISENTVKFHLKNVYLKLGVHDRYSAVDAIDNVLMERTKLRGGTE' A
#
# COMPACT_ATOMS: atom_id res chain seq x y z
N GLU A 1 -3.81 1.49 -4.96
CA GLU A 1 -5.10 1.67 -4.26
C GLU A 1 -5.30 0.77 -3.03
N LEU A 2 -4.91 -0.51 -3.06
CA LEU A 2 -5.24 -1.48 -1.98
C LEU A 2 -4.52 -1.29 -0.62
N LEU A 3 -3.36 -0.64 -0.58
CA LEU A 3 -2.59 -0.45 0.66
C LEU A 3 -3.10 0.73 1.53
N HIS A 4 -3.84 1.68 0.95
CA HIS A 4 -4.34 2.86 1.68
C HIS A 4 -5.49 2.58 2.64
N ARG A 5 -6.23 1.50 2.42
CA ARG A 5 -7.47 1.25 3.16
C ARG A 5 -7.28 0.43 4.44
N ARG A 6 -6.02 0.15 4.85
CA ARG A 6 -5.66 -0.78 5.94
C ARG A 6 -6.38 -2.14 5.88
N LEU A 7 -6.84 -2.56 4.71
CA LEU A 7 -7.65 -3.76 4.53
C LEU A 7 -6.89 -5.01 4.95
N ALA A 8 -7.54 -5.91 5.69
CA ALA A 8 -6.91 -7.18 6.05
C ALA A 8 -6.55 -7.98 4.78
N ASN A 9 -5.56 -8.87 4.84
CA ASN A 9 -5.18 -9.69 3.68
C ASN A 9 -6.37 -10.49 3.12
N LYS A 10 -7.29 -10.90 4.00
CA LYS A 10 -8.57 -11.54 3.66
C LYS A 10 -9.50 -10.66 2.84
N GLU A 11 -9.58 -9.37 3.15
CA GLU A 11 -10.39 -8.42 2.39
C GLU A 11 -9.76 -8.13 1.03
N ILE A 12 -8.44 -7.99 0.98
CA ILE A 12 -7.71 -7.82 -0.28
C ILE A 12 -7.90 -9.06 -1.18
N ALA A 13 -7.84 -10.25 -0.59
CA ALA A 13 -8.09 -11.52 -1.25
C ALA A 13 -9.52 -11.57 -1.83
N ALA A 14 -10.53 -11.21 -1.03
CA ALA A 14 -11.92 -11.17 -1.46
C ALA A 14 -12.16 -10.14 -2.58
N LEU A 15 -11.56 -8.95 -2.49
CA LEU A 15 -11.71 -7.89 -3.50
C LEU A 15 -11.04 -8.24 -4.83
N LEU A 16 -9.90 -8.92 -4.79
CA LEU A 16 -9.13 -9.31 -5.97
C LEU A 16 -9.53 -10.69 -6.52
N GLY A 17 -10.36 -11.45 -5.81
CA GLY A 17 -10.72 -12.82 -6.17
C GLY A 17 -9.52 -13.78 -6.14
N ILE A 18 -8.53 -13.53 -5.30
CA ILE A 18 -7.30 -14.35 -5.16
C ILE A 18 -7.17 -14.91 -3.74
N SER A 19 -6.29 -15.89 -3.55
CA SER A 19 -6.03 -16.44 -2.21
C SER A 19 -5.25 -15.47 -1.31
N GLU A 20 -5.43 -15.56 0.01
CA GLU A 20 -4.63 -14.79 0.97
C GLU A 20 -3.13 -15.04 0.84
N ASN A 21 -2.73 -16.26 0.47
CA ASN A 21 -1.34 -16.60 0.22
C ASN A 21 -0.79 -15.85 -0.99
N THR A 22 -1.60 -15.72 -2.06
CA THR A 22 -1.26 -14.91 -3.24
C THR A 22 -1.12 -13.44 -2.85
N VAL A 23 -1.99 -12.91 -1.99
CA VAL A 23 -1.87 -11.54 -1.44
C VAL A 23 -0.55 -11.37 -0.68
N LYS A 24 -0.19 -12.30 0.20
CA LYS A 24 1.08 -12.27 0.95
C LYS A 24 2.30 -12.26 0.02
N PHE A 25 2.27 -13.08 -1.04
CA PHE A 25 3.33 -13.11 -2.04
C PHE A 25 3.46 -11.76 -2.77
N HIS A 26 2.35 -11.18 -3.23
CA HIS A 26 2.36 -9.86 -3.87
C HIS A 26 2.84 -8.76 -2.92
N LEU A 27 2.39 -8.76 -1.66
CA LEU A 27 2.85 -7.80 -0.66
C LEU A 27 4.35 -7.92 -0.40
N LYS A 28 4.89 -9.13 -0.28
CA LYS A 28 6.34 -9.35 -0.12
C LYS A 28 7.14 -8.76 -1.29
N ASN A 29 6.66 -8.94 -2.53
CA ASN A 29 7.32 -8.37 -3.70
C ASN A 29 7.21 -6.85 -3.76
N VAL A 30 6.06 -6.29 -3.34
CA VAL A 30 5.89 -4.84 -3.21
C VAL A 30 6.83 -4.28 -2.15
N TYR A 31 6.93 -4.92 -0.98
CA TYR A 31 7.83 -4.52 0.10
C TYR A 31 9.29 -4.54 -0.35
N LEU A 32 9.70 -5.60 -1.06
CA LEU A 32 11.04 -5.71 -1.63
C LEU A 32 11.33 -4.57 -2.62
N LYS A 33 10.37 -4.22 -3.48
CA LYS A 33 10.52 -3.12 -4.45
C LYS A 33 10.55 -1.75 -3.78
N LEU A 34 9.89 -1.60 -2.64
CA LEU A 34 9.88 -0.36 -1.85
C LEU A 34 11.05 -0.29 -0.85
N GLY A 35 11.85 -1.35 -0.71
CA GLY A 35 12.94 -1.41 0.26
C GLY A 35 12.49 -1.46 1.72
N VAL A 36 11.23 -1.83 1.97
CA VAL A 36 10.62 -1.89 3.31
C VAL A 36 10.46 -3.34 3.75
N HIS A 37 10.52 -3.61 5.05
CA HIS A 37 10.43 -4.97 5.59
C HIS A 37 9.07 -5.28 6.24
N ASP A 38 8.30 -4.24 6.56
CA ASP A 38 7.07 -4.36 7.33
C ASP A 38 5.91 -3.60 6.70
N ARG A 39 4.70 -4.09 6.98
CA ARG A 39 3.45 -3.47 6.52
C ARG A 39 3.33 -2.00 6.96
N TYR A 40 3.78 -1.69 8.17
CA TYR A 40 3.77 -0.32 8.68
C TYR A 40 4.68 0.59 7.87
N SER A 41 5.93 0.17 7.63
CA SER A 41 6.89 0.91 6.80
C SER A 41 6.41 1.03 5.35
N ALA A 42 5.72 0.02 4.81
CA ALA A 42 5.12 0.10 3.48
C ALA A 42 3.96 1.09 3.40
N VAL A 43 3.11 1.14 4.43
CA VAL A 43 2.03 2.12 4.52
C VAL A 43 2.61 3.53 4.67
N ASP A 44 3.62 3.71 5.52
CA ASP A 44 4.32 4.98 5.72
C ASP A 44 5.02 5.46 4.44
N ALA A 45 5.72 4.57 3.72
CA ALA A 45 6.37 4.90 2.46
C ALA A 45 5.36 5.33 1.38
N ILE A 46 4.21 4.67 1.30
CA ILE A 46 3.18 5.04 0.32
C ILE A 46 2.46 6.32 0.76
N ASP A 47 2.19 6.47 2.06
CA ASP A 47 1.57 7.67 2.62
C ASP A 47 2.47 8.90 2.43
N ASN A 48 3.78 8.78 2.64
CA ASN A 48 4.76 9.82 2.34
C ASN A 48 4.76 10.20 0.85
N VAL A 49 4.72 9.22 -0.06
CA VAL A 49 4.63 9.47 -1.51
C VAL A 49 3.29 10.14 -1.90
N LEU A 50 2.18 9.77 -1.24
CA LEU A 50 0.89 10.43 -1.46
C LEU A 50 0.84 11.83 -0.83
N MET A 51 1.46 12.04 0.33
CA MET A 51 1.53 13.33 1.00
C MET A 51 2.37 14.33 0.21
N GLU A 52 3.49 13.92 -0.41
CA GLU A 52 4.23 14.79 -1.33
C GLU A 52 3.38 15.19 -2.54
N ARG A 53 2.55 14.28 -3.06
CA ARG A 53 1.65 14.56 -4.19
C ARG A 53 0.46 15.45 -3.85
N THR A 54 -0.07 15.42 -2.62
CA THR A 54 -1.14 16.31 -2.18
C THR A 54 -0.61 17.69 -1.78
N LYS A 55 0.60 17.78 -1.22
CA LYS A 55 1.23 19.06 -0.86
C LYS A 55 1.53 19.94 -2.09
N LEU A 56 1.73 19.34 -3.27
CA LEU A 56 1.88 20.05 -4.55
C LEU A 56 0.55 20.55 -5.17
N ARG A 57 -0.62 20.19 -4.62
CA ARG A 57 -1.93 20.65 -5.11
C ARG A 57 -2.56 21.77 -4.28
N GLY A 58 -1.93 22.18 -3.17
CA GLY A 58 -2.43 23.23 -2.27
C GLY A 58 -1.79 24.60 -2.49
N GLY A 59 -1.66 25.02 -3.75
CA GLY A 59 -0.98 26.27 -4.13
C GLY A 59 -1.71 27.08 -5.19
N THR A 60 -3.03 27.22 -5.06
CA THR A 60 -3.80 28.33 -5.64
C THR A 60 -5.02 28.56 -4.76
N GLU A 61 -4.86 29.45 -3.79
CA GLU A 61 -5.88 30.38 -3.27
C GLU A 61 -5.19 31.39 -2.35
#